data_AF-A0A966TLD0-F1
#
_entry.id   AF-A0A966TLD0-F1
#
_cell.length_a   1.000
_cell.length_b   1.000
_cell.length_c   1.000
_cell.angle_alpha   90.00
_cell.angle_beta   90.00
_cell.angle_gamma   90.00
#
_symmetry.space_group_name_H-M   'P 1'
#
loop_
_entity.id
_entity.type
_entity.pdbx_description
1 polymer ?
#
loop_
_entity_poly.entity_id
_entity_poly.type
_entity_poly.pdbx_seq_one_letter_code
_entity_poly.pdbx_strand_id
1 'polypeptide(L)'
;MIGIYGVTLILTSLALILSLILLDKDKRSQLIKLSLIAFVLASGQLLKDIEWTEPVGEPISVSLIQGNIAQDIKWQKETVSQTLNTYQTLIQKTKGQIILLPETALPLLVEYIPKTFKESILRHAAQKQSHVLMGAIERQGTNYFNVVLNLKSDSFQVYRKSHLVPFGEFIPLKFIFQYIYTHYLN
;
A
#
# COMPACT_ATOMS: atom_id res chain seq x y z
N MET A 1 2.03 -8.88 19.55
CA MET A 1 2.95 -9.75 20.31
C MET A 1 3.73 -10.72 19.43
N ILE A 2 3.09 -11.64 18.70
CA ILE A 2 3.78 -12.72 17.95
C ILE A 2 3.66 -12.62 16.41
N GLY A 3 3.11 -11.50 15.91
CA GLY A 3 2.90 -11.25 14.49
C GLY A 3 1.87 -12.17 13.83
N ILE A 4 1.66 -11.99 12.52
CA ILE A 4 0.69 -12.79 11.76
C ILE A 4 1.07 -14.27 11.72
N TYR A 5 2.36 -14.61 11.65
CA TYR A 5 2.82 -16.00 11.64
C TYR A 5 2.50 -16.75 12.93
N GLY A 6 2.63 -16.09 14.09
CA GLY A 6 2.24 -16.69 15.36
C GLY A 6 0.74 -16.93 15.45
N VAL A 7 -0.08 -16.01 14.92
CA VAL A 7 -1.54 -16.19 14.82
C VAL A 7 -1.87 -17.38 13.91
N THR A 8 -1.22 -17.49 12.75
CA THR A 8 -1.38 -18.63 11.83
C THR A 8 -1.06 -19.95 12.53
N LEU A 9 0.07 -20.02 13.25
CA LEU A 9 0.47 -21.22 13.99
C LEU A 9 -0.58 -21.61 15.03
N ILE A 10 -1.08 -20.65 15.81
CA ILE A 10 -2.14 -20.88 16.81
C ILE A 10 -3.40 -21.42 16.13
N LEU A 11 -3.88 -20.78 15.07
CA LEU A 11 -5.08 -21.22 14.35
C LEU A 11 -4.93 -22.64 13.79
N THR A 12 -3.79 -22.96 13.16
CA THR A 12 -3.53 -24.31 12.67
C THR A 12 -3.44 -25.34 13.80
N SER A 13 -2.88 -24.95 14.94
CA SER A 13 -2.78 -25.82 16.13
C SER A 13 -4.15 -26.06 16.75
N LEU A 14 -5.00 -25.03 16.86
CA LEU A 14 -6.38 -25.17 17.34
C LEU A 14 -7.22 -26.06 16.42
N ALA A 15 -7.06 -25.91 15.09
CA ALA A 15 -7.72 -26.78 14.12
C ALA A 15 -7.28 -28.24 14.27
N LEU A 16 -5.98 -28.48 14.48
CA LEU A 16 -5.46 -29.81 14.77
C LEU A 16 -6.03 -30.38 16.08
N ILE A 17 -6.03 -29.59 17.16
CA ILE A 17 -6.58 -30.00 18.46
C ILE A 17 -8.08 -30.34 18.31
N LEU A 18 -8.83 -29.55 17.56
CA LEU A 18 -10.25 -29.81 17.29
C LEU A 18 -10.45 -31.12 16.54
N SER A 19 -9.64 -31.39 15.51
CA SER A 19 -9.65 -32.68 14.79
C SER A 19 -9.32 -33.85 15.72
N LEU A 20 -8.32 -33.68 16.60
CA LEU A 20 -7.94 -34.67 17.59
C LEU A 20 -9.00 -34.88 18.70
N ILE A 21 -9.93 -33.96 18.92
CA ILE A 21 -11.07 -34.17 19.82
C ILE A 21 -12.08 -35.12 19.16
N LEU A 22 -12.35 -34.94 17.85
CA LEU A 22 -13.31 -35.76 17.11
C LEU A 22 -12.90 -37.24 17.00
N LEU A 23 -11.59 -37.50 16.99
CA LEU A 23 -11.03 -38.86 16.93
C LEU A 23 -10.84 -39.49 18.31
N ASP A 24 -10.95 -38.71 19.39
CA ASP A 24 -10.71 -39.17 20.75
C ASP A 24 -11.96 -39.83 21.32
N LYS A 25 -11.79 -40.95 22.02
CA LYS A 25 -12.87 -41.66 22.73
C LYS A 25 -12.85 -41.37 24.24
N ASP A 26 -11.75 -40.85 24.77
CA ASP A 26 -11.63 -40.50 26.19
C ASP A 26 -12.20 -39.11 26.47
N LYS A 27 -13.31 -39.06 27.22
CA LYS A 27 -13.96 -37.81 27.63
C LYS A 27 -13.04 -36.91 28.46
N ARG A 28 -12.14 -37.47 29.27
CA ARG A 28 -11.22 -36.66 30.09
C ARG A 28 -10.21 -35.94 29.21
N SER A 29 -9.61 -36.63 28.25
CA SER A 29 -8.73 -36.04 27.23
C SER A 29 -9.44 -34.99 26.38
N GLN A 30 -10.70 -35.22 25.96
CA GLN A 30 -11.49 -34.22 25.25
C GLN A 30 -11.71 -32.92 26.05
N LEU A 31 -12.03 -33.04 27.35
CA LEU A 31 -12.21 -31.88 28.22
C LEU A 31 -10.93 -31.05 28.34
N ILE A 32 -9.76 -31.69 28.51
CA ILE A 32 -8.47 -30.98 28.58
C ILE A 32 -8.21 -30.19 27.28
N LYS A 33 -8.45 -30.82 26.13
CA LYS A 33 -8.27 -30.17 24.81
C LYS A 33 -9.24 -29.00 24.62
N LEU A 34 -10.50 -29.14 25.01
CA LEU A 34 -11.49 -28.06 24.98
C LEU A 34 -11.11 -26.91 25.93
N SER A 35 -10.64 -27.21 27.13
CA SER A 35 -10.13 -26.21 28.07
C SER A 35 -8.93 -25.44 27.51
N LEU A 36 -8.03 -26.12 26.79
CA LEU A 36 -6.90 -25.46 26.12
C LEU A 36 -7.38 -24.51 25.01
N ILE A 37 -8.34 -24.93 24.18
CA ILE A 37 -8.94 -24.06 23.15
C ILE A 37 -9.58 -22.84 23.81
N ALA A 38 -10.42 -23.06 24.84
CA ALA A 38 -11.09 -21.98 25.56
C ALA A 38 -10.09 -21.02 26.20
N PHE A 39 -9.01 -21.53 26.79
CA PHE A 39 -7.93 -20.72 27.36
C PHE A 39 -7.26 -19.83 26.31
N VAL A 40 -6.90 -20.38 25.15
CA VAL A 40 -6.30 -19.61 24.06
C VAL A 40 -7.24 -18.51 23.58
N LEU A 41 -8.52 -18.83 23.35
CA LEU A 41 -9.52 -17.84 22.91
C LEU A 41 -9.76 -16.75 23.96
N ALA A 42 -9.89 -17.12 25.23
CA ALA A 42 -10.04 -16.17 26.34
C ALA A 42 -8.82 -15.27 26.48
N SER A 43 -7.60 -15.82 26.34
CA SER A 43 -6.37 -15.04 26.36
C SER A 43 -6.32 -14.02 25.22
N GLY A 44 -6.74 -14.41 24.01
CA GLY A 44 -6.82 -13.50 22.87
C GLY A 44 -7.81 -12.36 23.08
N GLN A 45 -8.96 -12.66 23.70
CA GLN A 45 -9.95 -11.64 24.05
C GLN A 45 -9.41 -10.64 25.08
N LEU A 46 -8.72 -11.12 26.13
CA LEU A 46 -8.12 -10.25 27.15
C LEU A 46 -6.99 -9.37 26.59
N LEU A 47 -6.19 -9.90 25.66
CA LEU A 47 -5.08 -9.16 25.05
C LEU A 47 -5.57 -8.09 24.04
N LYS A 48 -6.80 -8.18 23.55
CA LYS A 48 -7.37 -7.22 22.59
C LYS A 48 -7.53 -5.82 23.18
N ASP A 49 -7.84 -5.75 24.47
CA ASP A 49 -8.12 -4.49 25.16
C ASP A 49 -6.82 -3.80 25.66
N ILE A 50 -5.66 -4.43 25.45
CA ILE A 50 -4.37 -3.84 25.78
C ILE A 50 -3.95 -2.86 24.67
N GLU A 51 -3.79 -1.59 25.03
CA GLU A 51 -3.16 -0.59 24.17
C GLU A 51 -1.64 -0.79 24.16
N TRP A 52 -1.11 -1.34 23.07
CA TRP A 52 0.32 -1.64 22.92
C TRP A 52 1.18 -0.45 22.50
N THR A 53 0.55 0.70 22.22
CA THR A 53 1.21 1.89 21.68
C THR A 53 0.63 3.14 22.30
N GLU A 54 1.48 4.13 22.55
CA GLU A 54 1.08 5.47 22.98
C GLU A 54 1.27 6.48 21.84
N PRO A 55 0.40 7.49 21.72
CA PRO A 55 0.60 8.57 20.76
C PRO A 55 1.90 9.32 21.03
N VAL A 56 2.66 9.60 19.97
CA VAL A 56 3.89 10.41 20.06
C VAL A 56 3.67 11.72 19.31
N GLY A 57 3.75 12.82 20.06
CA GLY A 57 3.57 14.18 19.53
C GLY A 57 2.10 14.54 19.23
N GLU A 58 1.92 15.67 18.55
CA GLU A 58 0.60 16.18 18.20
C GLU A 58 -0.01 15.46 16.99
N PRO A 59 -1.34 15.27 16.94
CA PRO A 59 -2.02 14.71 15.78
C PRO A 59 -1.73 15.51 14.50
N ILE A 60 -1.39 14.80 13.44
CA ILE A 60 -1.17 15.40 12.12
C ILE A 60 -2.42 15.30 11.26
N SER A 61 -2.71 16.36 10.50
CA SER A 61 -3.82 16.36 9.55
C SER A 61 -3.40 15.77 8.19
N VAL A 62 -4.17 14.80 7.70
CA VAL A 62 -3.89 14.11 6.43
C VAL A 62 -5.04 14.31 5.46
N SER A 63 -4.74 14.67 4.21
CA SER A 63 -5.68 14.73 3.10
C SER A 63 -5.37 13.61 2.11
N LEU A 64 -6.26 12.62 2.03
CA LEU A 64 -6.18 11.54 1.06
C LEU A 64 -6.94 11.94 -0.20
N ILE A 65 -6.25 11.99 -1.34
CA ILE A 65 -6.86 12.36 -2.62
C ILE A 65 -7.22 11.09 -3.37
N GLN A 66 -8.46 11.04 -3.88
CA GLN A 66 -8.92 9.99 -4.78
C GLN A 66 -9.40 10.62 -6.08
N GLY A 67 -8.65 10.39 -7.17
CA GLY A 67 -8.99 10.92 -8.49
C GLY A 67 -10.12 10.15 -9.19
N ASN A 68 -10.38 8.90 -8.79
CA ASN A 68 -11.34 7.98 -9.41
C ASN A 68 -11.17 7.87 -10.95
N ILE A 69 -9.93 7.84 -11.41
CA ILE A 69 -9.59 7.70 -12.83
C ILE A 69 -9.66 6.21 -13.18
N ALA A 70 -10.50 5.87 -14.16
CA ALA A 70 -10.66 4.48 -14.60
C ALA A 70 -9.36 3.92 -15.19
N GLN A 71 -9.08 2.65 -14.91
CA GLN A 71 -7.80 2.02 -15.22
C GLN A 71 -7.56 1.86 -16.73
N ASP A 72 -8.62 1.69 -17.51
CA ASP A 72 -8.63 1.55 -18.97
C ASP A 72 -8.20 2.84 -19.71
N ILE A 73 -8.48 3.99 -19.11
CA ILE A 73 -8.12 5.29 -19.68
C ILE A 73 -6.87 5.92 -19.05
N LYS A 74 -6.40 5.40 -17.91
CA LYS A 74 -5.29 5.97 -17.11
C LYS A 74 -4.00 6.18 -17.91
N TRP A 75 -3.71 5.29 -18.86
CA TRP A 75 -2.48 5.30 -19.65
C TRP A 75 -2.63 5.87 -21.06
N GLN A 76 -3.84 6.34 -21.40
CA GLN A 76 -4.10 6.99 -22.68
C GLN A 76 -3.48 8.39 -22.68
N LYS A 77 -2.76 8.74 -23.76
CA LYS A 77 -2.06 10.03 -23.84
C LYS A 77 -3.05 11.20 -23.79
N GLU A 78 -4.24 10.97 -24.32
CA GLU A 78 -5.34 11.93 -24.45
C GLU A 78 -5.90 12.36 -23.08
N THR A 79 -5.83 11.48 -22.07
CA THR A 79 -6.39 11.72 -20.73
C THR A 79 -5.40 12.27 -19.73
N VAL A 80 -4.11 12.36 -20.08
CA VAL A 80 -3.04 12.86 -19.21
C VAL A 80 -3.33 14.29 -18.74
N SER A 81 -3.69 15.18 -19.67
CA SER A 81 -3.98 16.59 -19.36
C SER A 81 -5.18 16.73 -18.42
N GLN A 82 -6.23 15.94 -18.66
CA GLN A 82 -7.42 15.89 -17.80
C GLN A 82 -7.08 15.34 -16.40
N THR A 83 -6.24 14.31 -16.33
CA THR A 83 -5.75 13.70 -15.09
C THR A 83 -4.98 14.71 -14.25
N LEU A 84 -4.03 15.44 -14.87
CA LEU A 84 -3.27 16.49 -14.21
C LEU A 84 -4.18 17.59 -13.67
N ASN A 85 -5.13 18.07 -14.47
CA ASN A 85 -6.07 19.11 -14.03
C ASN A 85 -6.96 18.64 -12.86
N THR A 86 -7.43 17.40 -12.92
CA THR A 86 -8.21 16.77 -11.84
C THR A 86 -7.41 16.75 -10.55
N TYR A 87 -6.18 16.22 -10.57
CA TYR A 87 -5.35 16.18 -9.36
C TYR A 87 -4.94 17.56 -8.87
N GLN A 88 -4.62 18.51 -9.76
CA GLN A 88 -4.32 19.89 -9.36
C GLN A 88 -5.50 20.51 -8.60
N THR A 89 -6.71 20.36 -9.14
CA THR A 89 -7.94 20.88 -8.52
C THR A 89 -8.21 20.23 -7.17
N LEU A 90 -8.02 18.90 -7.06
CA LEU A 90 -8.20 18.19 -5.80
C LEU A 90 -7.17 18.62 -4.75
N ILE A 91 -5.90 18.75 -5.13
CA ILE A 91 -4.83 19.23 -4.24
C ILE A 91 -5.17 20.62 -3.69
N GLN A 92 -5.59 21.55 -4.54
CA GLN A 92 -5.91 22.92 -4.13
C GLN A 92 -7.05 23.01 -3.09
N LYS A 93 -7.93 22.00 -3.02
CA LYS A 93 -9.02 21.93 -2.03
C LYS A 93 -8.60 21.35 -0.68
N THR A 94 -7.40 20.77 -0.59
CA THR A 94 -6.91 20.13 0.64
C THR A 94 -6.41 21.12 1.69
N LYS A 95 -6.39 20.68 2.95
CA LYS A 95 -5.94 21.48 4.10
C LYS A 95 -4.98 20.71 5.02
N GLY A 96 -4.70 19.44 4.74
CA GLY A 96 -3.85 18.60 5.58
C GLY A 96 -2.36 18.98 5.50
N GLN A 97 -1.64 18.74 6.58
CA GLN A 97 -0.17 18.81 6.63
C GLN A 97 0.49 17.74 5.75
N ILE A 98 -0.19 16.61 5.51
CA ILE A 98 0.22 15.61 4.52
C ILE A 98 -0.91 15.46 3.50
N ILE A 99 -0.58 15.60 2.23
CA ILE A 99 -1.48 15.40 1.10
C ILE A 99 -0.97 14.18 0.35
N LEU A 100 -1.73 13.09 0.36
CA LEU A 100 -1.32 11.82 -0.24
C LEU A 100 -2.19 11.51 -1.47
N LEU A 101 -1.53 11.31 -2.60
CA LEU A 101 -2.16 10.86 -3.84
C LEU A 101 -2.00 9.34 -4.00
N PRO A 102 -2.82 8.70 -4.86
CA PRO A 102 -2.72 7.28 -5.13
C PRO A 102 -1.42 6.88 -5.85
N GLU A 103 -1.19 5.57 -5.93
CA GLU A 103 -0.09 4.98 -6.70
C GLU A 103 -0.18 5.34 -8.19
N THR A 104 0.95 5.77 -8.74
CA THR A 104 1.05 6.24 -10.13
C THR A 104 -0.09 7.21 -10.49
N ALA A 105 -0.37 8.19 -9.62
CA ALA A 105 -1.39 9.20 -9.85
C ALA A 105 -1.12 9.97 -11.14
N LEU A 106 0.15 10.22 -11.45
CA LEU A 106 0.55 10.78 -12.72
C LEU A 106 1.01 9.67 -13.66
N PRO A 107 0.30 9.41 -14.78
CA PRO A 107 0.71 8.45 -15.81
C PRO A 107 1.83 9.04 -16.70
N LEU A 108 2.83 9.67 -16.07
CA LEU A 108 3.94 10.35 -16.71
C LEU A 108 5.25 9.98 -16.03
N LEU A 109 6.34 10.06 -16.80
CA LEU A 109 7.67 10.06 -16.21
C LEU A 109 7.87 11.33 -15.40
N VAL A 110 8.60 11.25 -14.28
CA VAL A 110 8.92 12.40 -13.42
C VAL A 110 9.50 13.57 -14.21
N GLU A 111 10.37 13.29 -15.19
CA GLU A 111 11.00 14.28 -16.07
C GLU A 111 10.01 14.97 -17.04
N TYR A 112 8.84 14.39 -17.28
CA TYR A 112 7.79 14.94 -18.15
C TYR A 112 6.66 15.62 -17.39
N ILE A 113 6.74 15.70 -16.05
CA ILE A 113 5.76 16.47 -15.28
C ILE A 113 5.87 17.95 -15.67
N PRO A 114 4.77 18.58 -16.13
CA PRO A 114 4.82 19.98 -16.55
C PRO A 114 5.30 20.89 -15.42
N LYS A 115 6.22 21.81 -15.74
CA LYS A 115 6.77 22.76 -14.77
C LYS A 115 5.66 23.57 -14.08
N THR A 116 4.65 24.00 -14.83
CA THR A 116 3.50 24.76 -14.33
C THR A 116 2.69 23.98 -13.29
N PHE A 117 2.48 22.68 -13.50
CA PHE A 117 1.84 21.81 -12.53
C PHE A 117 2.69 21.70 -11.26
N LYS A 118 3.99 21.40 -11.40
CA LYS A 118 4.93 21.31 -10.27
C LYS A 118 4.95 22.60 -9.45
N GLU A 119 5.06 23.75 -10.09
CA GLU A 119 5.04 25.08 -9.44
C GLU A 119 3.70 25.36 -8.74
N SER A 120 2.56 24.93 -9.31
CA SER A 120 1.27 25.02 -8.63
C SER A 120 1.23 24.19 -7.34
N ILE A 121 1.78 22.97 -7.38
CA ILE A 121 1.80 22.08 -6.21
C ILE A 121 2.74 22.63 -5.14
N LEU A 122 3.93 23.09 -5.51
CA LEU A 122 4.90 23.68 -4.59
C LEU A 122 4.35 24.95 -3.92
N ARG A 123 3.63 25.81 -4.66
CA ARG A 123 2.97 26.99 -4.08
C ARG A 123 1.93 26.60 -3.03
N HIS A 124 1.08 25.61 -3.32
CA HIS A 124 0.10 25.10 -2.35
C HIS A 124 0.79 24.50 -1.12
N ALA A 125 1.83 23.68 -1.34
CA ALA A 125 2.62 23.05 -0.29
C ALA A 125 3.26 24.08 0.65
N ALA A 126 3.86 25.13 0.09
CA ALA A 126 4.46 26.22 0.85
C ALA A 126 3.41 27.01 1.65
N GLN A 127 2.28 27.38 1.03
CA GLN A 127 1.20 28.13 1.68
C GLN A 127 0.56 27.38 2.85
N LYS A 128 0.44 26.05 2.73
CA LYS A 128 -0.18 25.20 3.75
C LYS A 128 0.84 24.53 4.68
N GLN A 129 2.13 24.81 4.50
CA GLN A 129 3.23 24.10 5.16
C GLN A 129 3.08 22.57 5.07
N SER A 130 2.56 22.08 3.96
CA SER A 130 2.18 20.69 3.76
C SER A 130 3.19 19.93 2.91
N HIS A 131 3.26 18.61 3.11
CA HIS A 131 3.97 17.67 2.25
C HIS A 131 3.01 17.07 1.22
N VAL A 132 3.32 17.18 -0.07
CA VAL A 132 2.52 16.52 -1.13
C VAL A 132 3.24 15.27 -1.60
N LEU A 133 2.67 14.10 -1.27
CA LEU A 133 3.16 12.78 -1.62
C LEU A 133 2.45 12.28 -2.87
N MET A 134 3.21 12.05 -3.95
CA MET A 134 2.67 11.77 -5.27
C MET A 134 3.30 10.54 -5.91
N GLY A 135 2.47 9.59 -6.31
CA GLY A 135 2.88 8.45 -7.12
C GLY A 135 3.19 8.85 -8.57
N ALA A 136 4.36 8.48 -9.09
CA ALA A 136 4.79 8.72 -10.46
C ALA A 136 5.71 7.58 -10.95
N ILE A 137 6.15 7.65 -12.21
CA ILE A 137 7.16 6.73 -12.75
C ILE A 137 8.49 7.47 -12.91
N GLU A 138 9.56 6.96 -12.33
CA GLU A 138 10.91 7.48 -12.54
C GLU A 138 11.67 6.59 -13.53
N ARG A 139 12.46 7.20 -14.42
CA ARG A 139 13.36 6.50 -15.33
C ARG A 139 14.80 6.79 -14.92
N GLN A 140 15.63 5.75 -14.78
CA GLN A 140 17.07 5.85 -14.62
C GLN A 140 17.79 4.95 -15.63
N GLY A 141 18.40 5.56 -16.65
CA GLY A 141 18.95 4.81 -17.78
C GLY A 141 17.85 4.01 -18.48
N THR A 142 17.98 2.69 -18.47
CA THR A 142 17.01 1.75 -19.04
C THR A 142 15.98 1.24 -18.02
N ASN A 143 16.14 1.56 -16.74
CA ASN A 143 15.28 1.06 -15.67
C ASN A 143 14.14 2.03 -15.37
N TYR A 144 12.96 1.47 -15.10
CA TYR A 144 11.77 2.21 -14.69
C TYR A 144 11.38 1.82 -13.27
N PHE A 145 11.00 2.81 -12.47
CA PHE A 145 10.63 2.63 -11.08
C PHE A 145 9.28 3.26 -10.80
N ASN A 146 8.44 2.55 -10.04
CA ASN A 146 7.28 3.14 -9.40
C ASN A 146 7.74 3.89 -8.15
N VAL A 147 7.47 5.19 -8.11
CA VAL A 147 8.02 6.07 -7.07
C VAL A 147 6.95 6.87 -6.38
N VAL A 148 7.23 7.23 -5.13
CA VAL A 148 6.52 8.28 -4.39
C VAL A 148 7.45 9.47 -4.25
N LEU A 149 7.03 10.62 -4.78
CA LEU A 149 7.71 11.90 -4.66
C LEU A 149 7.16 12.67 -3.47
N ASN A 150 8.02 13.26 -2.64
CA ASN A 150 7.65 14.22 -1.61
C ASN A 150 7.96 15.65 -2.08
N LEU A 151 6.91 16.40 -2.41
CA LEU A 151 6.99 17.79 -2.83
C LEU A 151 6.62 18.71 -1.66
N LYS A 152 7.63 19.38 -1.10
CA LYS A 152 7.50 20.43 -0.08
C LYS A 152 8.28 21.69 -0.43
N SER A 153 9.45 21.52 -1.03
CA SER A 153 10.36 22.56 -1.50
C SER A 153 10.94 22.16 -2.86
N ASP A 154 11.83 22.97 -3.43
CA ASP A 154 12.50 22.65 -4.69
C ASP A 154 13.31 21.34 -4.63
N SER A 155 13.82 20.99 -3.45
CA SER A 155 14.32 19.65 -3.16
C SER A 155 13.16 18.68 -2.86
N PHE A 156 13.17 17.53 -3.55
CA PHE A 156 12.20 16.46 -3.36
C PHE A 156 12.89 15.20 -2.88
N GLN A 157 12.20 14.45 -2.00
CA GLN A 157 12.61 13.12 -1.59
C GLN A 157 11.87 12.09 -2.46
N VAL A 158 12.53 10.96 -2.75
CA VAL A 158 11.98 9.89 -3.59
C VAL A 158 12.05 8.57 -2.86
N TYR A 159 10.92 7.91 -2.72
CA TYR A 159 10.85 6.50 -2.36
C TYR A 159 10.62 5.68 -3.62
N ARG A 160 11.38 4.59 -3.82
CA ARG A 160 11.22 3.65 -4.93
C ARG A 160 10.65 2.34 -4.40
N LYS A 161 9.61 1.83 -5.06
CA LYS A 161 9.00 0.55 -4.70
C LYS A 161 10.05 -0.56 -4.77
N SER A 162 10.21 -1.30 -3.68
CA SER A 162 11.22 -2.36 -3.56
C SER A 162 10.66 -3.76 -3.84
N HIS A 163 9.40 -4.00 -3.46
CA HIS A 163 8.71 -5.27 -3.70
C HIS A 163 7.77 -5.12 -4.89
N LEU A 164 8.15 -5.74 -6.00
CA LEU A 164 7.42 -5.67 -7.27
C LEU A 164 6.43 -6.84 -7.39
N VAL A 165 5.31 -6.61 -8.05
CA VAL A 165 4.31 -7.65 -8.31
C VAL A 165 4.77 -8.51 -9.50
N PRO A 166 4.96 -9.84 -9.33
CA PRO A 166 5.28 -10.73 -10.44
C PRO A 166 4.17 -10.69 -11.52
N PHE A 167 4.59 -10.75 -12.78
CA PHE A 167 3.77 -10.66 -14.00
C PHE A 167 3.04 -9.32 -14.24
N GLY A 168 2.86 -8.49 -13.20
CA GLY A 168 2.38 -7.11 -13.37
C GLY A 168 3.50 -6.11 -13.63
N GLU A 169 4.54 -6.14 -12.81
CA GLU A 169 5.64 -5.15 -12.84
C GLU A 169 6.96 -5.75 -13.35
N PHE A 170 7.14 -7.06 -13.21
CA PHE A 170 8.29 -7.76 -13.78
C PHE A 170 7.92 -9.19 -14.19
N ILE A 171 8.67 -9.75 -15.13
CA ILE A 171 8.50 -11.14 -15.55
C ILE A 171 9.47 -12.01 -14.72
N PRO A 172 9.00 -12.86 -13.78
CA PRO A 172 9.87 -13.82 -13.09
C PRO A 172 10.43 -14.84 -14.09
N LEU A 173 11.62 -15.38 -13.81
CA LEU A 173 12.29 -16.39 -14.66
C LEU A 173 12.18 -16.08 -16.17
N LYS A 174 12.62 -14.88 -16.57
CA LYS A 174 12.45 -14.35 -17.95
C LYS A 174 12.77 -15.36 -19.05
N PHE A 175 13.82 -16.16 -18.88
CA PHE A 175 14.22 -17.17 -19.87
C PHE A 175 13.13 -18.22 -20.20
N ILE A 176 12.22 -18.51 -19.27
CA ILE A 176 11.09 -19.42 -19.48
C ILE A 176 9.86 -18.64 -19.96
N PHE A 177 9.50 -17.59 -19.23
CA PHE A 177 8.19 -16.94 -19.41
C PHE A 177 8.16 -15.88 -20.51
N GLN A 178 9.30 -15.35 -20.95
CA GLN A 178 9.34 -14.35 -22.02
C GLN A 178 8.85 -14.92 -23.36
N TYR A 179 9.13 -16.19 -23.65
CA TYR A 179 8.63 -16.86 -24.86
C TYR A 179 7.10 -16.94 -24.87
N ILE A 180 6.51 -17.40 -23.76
CA ILE A 180 5.05 -17.50 -23.61
C ILE A 180 4.40 -16.13 -23.72
N TYR A 181 4.94 -15.12 -23.03
CA TYR A 181 4.39 -13.76 -23.04
C TYR A 181 4.39 -13.14 -24.44
N THR A 182 5.47 -13.35 -25.20
CA THR A 182 5.62 -12.76 -26.55
C THR A 182 4.83 -13.48 -27.64
N HIS A 183 4.53 -14.78 -27.49
CA HIS A 183 3.91 -15.59 -28.54
C HIS A 183 2.44 -15.98 -28.29
N TYR A 184 1.94 -15.90 -27.06
CA TYR A 184 0.59 -16.38 -26.71
C TYR A 184 -0.30 -15.35 -26.00
N LEU A 185 0.26 -14.28 -25.44
CA LEU A 185 -0.47 -13.30 -24.61
C LEU A 185 -0.51 -11.88 -25.21
N ASN A 186 0.00 -11.71 -26.43
CA ASN A 186 0.05 -10.43 -27.14
C ASN A 186 -0.75 -10.50 -28.44
#